data_AF-A0A3C0TCL5-F1
#
_entry.id   AF-A0A3C0TCL5-F1
#
_cell.length_a   1.000
_cell.length_b   1.000
_cell.length_c   1.000
_cell.angle_alpha   90.00
_cell.angle_beta   90.00
_cell.angle_gamma   90.00
#
_symmetry.space_group_name_H-M   'P 1'
#
loop_
_entity.id
_entity.type
_entity.pdbx_description
1 polymer ?
#
loop_
_entity_poly.entity_id
_entity_poly.type
_entity_poly.pdbx_seq_one_letter_code
_entity_poly.pdbx_strand_id
1 'polypeptide(L)'
;MEHTTPPCDLDEVRNYRLARIQEELVRQDLAGIILYDQLNTRYATDATNMQIWCSHNEARYVYVPANSEAVIFEYGGKNLLSEGLPGIDRTVKPISFFYMSAGQHVAERAKQWAVQMDSIIREHSGGNRRIAIDRLAPVGIQEMEALGY
;
A
#
# COMPACT_ATOMS: atom_id res chain seq x y z
N MET A 1 0.41 -22.41 8.64
CA MET A 1 0.39 -22.95 7.26
C MET A 1 1.70 -23.67 6.90
N GLU A 2 2.65 -23.84 7.83
CA GLU A 2 3.96 -24.49 7.54
C GLU A 2 3.92 -26.02 7.38
N HIS A 3 2.74 -26.66 7.47
CA HIS A 3 2.62 -28.12 7.51
C HIS A 3 1.69 -28.70 6.45
N THR A 4 1.33 -27.92 5.43
CA THR A 4 0.45 -28.37 4.35
C THR A 4 0.97 -27.86 3.02
N THR A 5 1.16 -28.75 2.05
CA THR A 5 1.47 -28.37 0.68
C THR A 5 0.27 -27.59 0.12
N PRO A 6 0.45 -26.35 -0.35
CA PRO A 6 -0.63 -25.62 -0.98
C PRO A 6 -1.09 -26.38 -2.25
N PRO A 7 -2.38 -26.29 -2.60
CA PRO A 7 -2.93 -27.01 -3.76
C PRO A 7 -2.42 -26.45 -5.10
N CYS A 8 -1.68 -25.34 -5.09
CA CYS A 8 -1.10 -24.68 -6.25
C CYS A 8 0.20 -23.95 -5.85
N ASP A 9 0.94 -23.49 -6.86
CA ASP A 9 2.06 -22.57 -6.66
C ASP A 9 1.53 -21.20 -6.19
N LEU A 10 1.87 -20.83 -4.95
CA LEU A 10 1.42 -19.57 -4.39
C LEU A 10 2.12 -18.36 -5.01
N ASP A 11 3.33 -18.52 -5.53
CA ASP A 11 4.05 -17.42 -6.19
C ASP A 11 3.43 -17.12 -7.55
N GLU A 12 2.96 -18.13 -8.28
CA GLU A 12 2.16 -17.94 -9.49
C GLU A 12 0.86 -17.16 -9.18
N VAL A 13 0.16 -17.53 -8.10
CA VAL A 13 -1.06 -16.83 -7.67
C VAL A 13 -0.78 -15.38 -7.27
N ARG A 14 0.32 -15.12 -6.55
CA ARG A 14 0.73 -13.77 -6.12
C ARG A 14 1.05 -12.88 -7.31
N ASN A 15 1.89 -13.36 -8.22
CA ASN A 15 2.26 -12.64 -9.44
C ASN A 15 1.04 -12.38 -10.33
N TYR A 16 0.16 -13.36 -10.49
CA TYR A 16 -1.09 -13.19 -11.23
C TYR A 16 -1.97 -12.08 -10.64
N ARG A 17 -2.15 -12.05 -9.32
CA ARG A 17 -2.98 -11.02 -8.66
C ARG A 17 -2.40 -9.62 -8.83
N LEU A 18 -1.09 -9.47 -8.62
CA LEU A 18 -0.39 -8.20 -8.81
C LEU A 18 -0.51 -7.71 -10.26
N ALA A 19 -0.20 -8.58 -11.23
CA ALA A 19 -0.30 -8.27 -12.65
C ALA A 19 -1.72 -7.85 -13.04
N ARG A 20 -2.75 -8.53 -12.52
CA ARG A 20 -4.15 -8.17 -12.78
C ARG A 20 -4.53 -6.78 -12.25
N ILE A 21 -4.00 -6.38 -11.09
CA ILE A 21 -4.20 -5.01 -10.58
C ILE A 21 -3.55 -4.00 -11.54
N GLN A 22 -2.32 -4.27 -11.95
CA GLN A 22 -1.55 -3.40 -12.85
C GLN A 22 -2.21 -3.24 -14.22
N GLU A 23 -2.70 -4.34 -14.81
CA GLU A 23 -3.48 -4.33 -16.06
C GLU A 23 -4.70 -3.40 -15.94
N GLU A 24 -5.41 -3.47 -14.82
CA GLU A 24 -6.58 -2.63 -14.56
C GLU A 24 -6.24 -1.14 -14.34
N LEU A 25 -5.08 -0.85 -13.73
CA LEU A 25 -4.57 0.51 -13.58
C LEU A 25 -4.18 1.10 -14.94
N VAL A 26 -3.43 0.34 -15.75
CA VAL A 26 -3.04 0.75 -17.11
C VAL A 26 -4.27 0.99 -17.97
N ARG A 27 -5.27 0.10 -17.92
CA ARG A 27 -6.52 0.25 -18.68
C ARG A 27 -7.28 1.54 -18.33
N GLN A 28 -7.15 2.03 -17.09
CA GLN A 28 -7.82 3.24 -16.60
C GLN A 28 -6.94 4.50 -16.68
N ASP A 29 -5.72 4.38 -17.20
CA ASP A 29 -4.69 5.43 -17.21
C ASP A 29 -4.39 5.98 -15.80
N LEU A 30 -4.25 5.06 -14.85
CA LEU A 30 -3.85 5.34 -13.47
C LEU A 30 -2.37 4.97 -13.28
N ALA A 31 -1.62 5.83 -12.60
CA ALA A 31 -0.21 5.58 -12.29
C ALA A 31 -0.01 4.55 -11.17
N GLY A 32 -1.01 4.34 -10.34
CA GLY A 32 -0.94 3.42 -9.22
C GLY A 32 -2.16 3.49 -8.32
N ILE A 33 -2.15 2.65 -7.28
CA ILE A 33 -3.19 2.62 -6.23
C ILE A 33 -2.59 2.54 -4.84
N ILE A 34 -3.17 3.28 -3.89
CA ILE A 34 -2.86 3.20 -2.46
C ILE A 34 -3.95 2.35 -1.79
N LEU A 35 -3.54 1.31 -1.08
CA LEU A 35 -4.41 0.32 -0.46
C LEU A 35 -4.25 0.33 1.06
N TYR A 36 -5.30 0.72 1.78
CA TYR A 36 -5.42 0.61 3.24
C TYR A 36 -6.40 -0.48 3.68
N ASP A 37 -7.31 -0.93 2.82
CA ASP A 37 -8.16 -2.07 3.14
C ASP A 37 -7.30 -3.34 3.25
N GLN A 38 -7.37 -4.04 4.38
CA GLN A 38 -6.50 -5.17 4.61
C GLN A 38 -6.82 -6.36 3.69
N LEU A 39 -8.04 -6.49 3.18
CA LEU A 39 -8.37 -7.46 2.14
C LEU A 39 -7.72 -7.10 0.81
N ASN A 40 -7.69 -5.82 0.44
CA ASN A 40 -7.02 -5.37 -0.78
C ASN A 40 -5.50 -5.49 -0.68
N THR A 41 -4.90 -5.09 0.45
CA THR A 41 -3.46 -5.28 0.67
C THR A 41 -3.08 -6.76 0.61
N ARG A 42 -3.91 -7.65 1.19
CA ARG A 42 -3.73 -9.09 1.12
C ARG A 42 -3.87 -9.61 -0.30
N TYR A 43 -4.82 -9.11 -1.07
CA TYR A 43 -4.98 -9.50 -2.46
C TYR A 43 -3.76 -9.11 -3.30
N ALA A 44 -3.22 -7.91 -3.09
CA ALA A 44 -2.07 -7.39 -3.84
C ALA A 44 -0.74 -8.06 -3.49
N THR A 45 -0.54 -8.46 -2.22
CA THR A 45 0.78 -8.87 -1.72
C THR A 45 0.83 -10.26 -1.09
N ASP A 46 -0.32 -10.85 -0.77
CA ASP A 46 -0.48 -12.04 0.08
C ASP A 46 0.11 -11.92 1.50
N ALA A 47 0.73 -10.78 1.85
CA ALA A 47 1.29 -10.49 3.16
C ALA A 47 0.18 -10.18 4.18
N THR A 48 0.30 -10.76 5.37
CA THR A 48 -0.60 -10.47 6.50
C THR A 48 0.14 -9.94 7.71
N ASN A 49 -0.37 -8.86 8.29
CA ASN A 49 0.09 -8.35 9.58
C ASN A 49 -1.10 -7.75 10.33
N MET A 50 -1.39 -8.29 11.53
CA MET A 50 -2.47 -7.84 12.42
C MET A 50 -3.79 -7.49 11.71
N GLN A 51 -4.26 -8.35 10.79
CA GLN A 51 -5.33 -8.03 9.82
C GLN A 51 -6.57 -7.38 10.43
N ILE A 52 -7.05 -7.90 11.57
CA ILE A 52 -8.22 -7.35 12.26
C ILE A 52 -7.90 -5.98 12.87
N TRP A 53 -6.74 -5.80 13.47
CA TRP A 53 -6.37 -4.51 14.06
C TRP A 53 -6.15 -3.45 12.97
N CYS A 54 -5.51 -3.81 11.86
CA CYS A 54 -5.26 -2.91 10.73
C CYS A 54 -6.52 -2.62 9.90
N SER A 55 -7.63 -3.37 10.05
CA SER A 55 -8.88 -3.08 9.33
C SER A 55 -9.60 -1.83 9.86
N HIS A 56 -9.30 -1.45 11.11
CA HIS A 56 -9.86 -0.27 11.77
C HIS A 56 -8.79 0.70 12.32
N ASN A 57 -7.50 0.41 12.10
CA ASN A 57 -6.39 1.32 12.37
C ASN A 57 -5.54 1.48 11.11
N GLU A 58 -5.39 2.72 10.64
CA GLU A 58 -4.66 3.08 9.42
C GLU A 58 -3.14 3.05 9.61
N ALA A 59 -2.64 1.86 9.93
CA ALA A 59 -1.28 1.60 10.37
C ALA A 59 -0.44 0.81 9.37
N ARG A 60 -1.08 0.23 8.36
CA ARG A 60 -0.47 -0.60 7.32
C ARG A 60 -1.16 -0.36 5.99
N TYR A 61 -0.36 -0.14 4.96
CA TYR A 61 -0.85 0.13 3.61
C TYR A 61 0.16 -0.35 2.55
N VAL A 62 -0.30 -0.43 1.31
CA VAL A 62 0.49 -0.82 0.15
C VAL A 62 0.32 0.23 -0.93
N TYR A 63 1.40 0.60 -1.61
CA TYR A 63 1.34 1.28 -2.90
C TYR A 63 1.64 0.28 -4.01
N VAL A 64 0.74 0.15 -4.98
CA VAL A 64 0.93 -0.66 -6.18
C VAL A 64 1.08 0.27 -7.38
N PRO A 65 2.30 0.46 -7.92
CA PRO A 65 2.51 1.16 -9.18
C PRO A 65 1.95 0.36 -10.36
N ALA A 66 1.56 1.04 -11.44
CA ALA A 66 0.98 0.38 -12.61
C ALA A 66 1.98 -0.48 -13.41
N ASN A 67 3.29 -0.33 -13.19
CA ASN A 67 4.33 -0.94 -14.03
C ASN A 67 5.56 -1.45 -13.26
N SER A 68 5.48 -1.57 -11.93
CA SER A 68 6.57 -2.09 -11.10
C SER A 68 6.05 -2.76 -9.84
N GLU A 69 6.93 -3.46 -9.12
CA GLU A 69 6.62 -4.14 -7.87
C GLU A 69 6.05 -3.18 -6.80
N ALA A 70 5.28 -3.75 -5.87
CA ALA A 70 4.59 -3.00 -4.84
C ALA A 70 5.55 -2.54 -3.73
N VAL A 71 5.25 -1.38 -3.14
CA VAL A 71 5.90 -0.87 -1.93
C VAL A 71 4.98 -1.10 -0.75
N ILE A 72 5.45 -1.82 0.27
CA ILE A 72 4.65 -2.16 1.45
C ILE A 72 5.08 -1.35 2.67
N PHE A 73 4.12 -0.87 3.44
CA PHE A 73 4.38 -0.07 4.65
C PHE A 73 4.03 -0.88 5.90
N GLU A 74 5.05 -1.54 6.48
CA GLU A 74 4.88 -2.50 7.58
C GLU A 74 5.30 -1.94 8.94
N TYR A 75 4.69 -2.46 10.00
CA TYR A 75 4.94 -2.04 11.37
C TYR A 75 6.45 -2.01 11.72
N GLY A 76 6.93 -0.84 12.15
CA GLY A 76 8.33 -0.63 12.50
C GLY A 76 9.31 -0.63 11.32
N GLY A 77 8.83 -0.70 10.07
CA GLY A 77 9.66 -0.81 8.87
C GLY A 77 10.35 -2.17 8.74
N LYS A 78 9.80 -3.21 9.36
CA LYS A 78 10.37 -4.57 9.35
C LYS A 78 9.69 -5.42 8.29
N ASN A 79 10.49 -6.12 7.50
CA ASN A 79 10.02 -7.00 6.42
C ASN A 79 9.68 -8.42 6.89
N LEU A 80 9.84 -8.77 8.18
CA LEU A 80 9.69 -10.15 8.70
C LEU A 80 8.41 -10.89 8.23
N LEU A 81 7.32 -10.17 7.96
CA LEU A 81 6.02 -10.76 7.55
C LEU A 81 5.74 -10.69 6.04
N SER A 82 6.63 -10.05 5.28
CA SER A 82 6.55 -9.92 3.82
C SER A 82 7.82 -10.39 3.09
N GLU A 83 8.84 -10.79 3.83
CA GLU A 83 10.13 -11.22 3.30
C GLU A 83 9.97 -12.44 2.39
N GLY A 84 10.60 -12.37 1.21
CA GLY A 84 10.58 -13.44 0.22
C GLY A 84 9.28 -13.56 -0.58
N LEU A 85 8.26 -12.74 -0.32
CA LEU A 85 7.06 -12.73 -1.16
C LEU A 85 7.36 -12.03 -2.50
N PRO A 86 7.02 -12.64 -3.65
CA PRO A 86 7.25 -12.04 -4.96
C PRO A 86 6.38 -10.80 -5.16
N GLY A 87 6.86 -9.87 -5.99
CA GLY A 87 6.11 -8.67 -6.37
C GLY A 87 6.13 -7.55 -5.32
N ILE A 88 6.99 -7.64 -4.31
CA ILE A 88 7.25 -6.58 -3.32
C ILE A 88 8.69 -6.10 -3.50
N ASP A 89 8.86 -4.84 -3.91
CA ASP A 89 10.18 -4.21 -4.07
C ASP A 89 10.85 -4.02 -2.71
N ARG A 90 10.15 -3.32 -1.80
CA ARG A 90 10.69 -2.94 -0.50
C ARG A 90 9.64 -2.68 0.56
N THR A 91 10.09 -2.80 1.81
CA THR A 91 9.34 -2.42 2.99
C THR A 91 9.74 -1.04 3.49
N VAL A 92 8.75 -0.19 3.75
CA VAL A 92 8.93 1.17 4.28
C VAL A 92 8.27 1.25 5.67
N LYS A 93 8.81 2.09 6.56
CA LYS A 93 8.16 2.38 7.83
C LYS A 93 6.93 3.26 7.60
N PRO A 94 5.71 2.87 8.04
CA PRO A 94 4.51 3.64 7.85
C PRO A 94 4.54 4.92 8.67
N ILE A 95 4.09 6.01 8.07
CA ILE A 95 3.62 7.19 8.81
C ILE A 95 2.12 6.98 9.09
N SER A 96 1.78 6.76 10.35
CA SER A 96 0.40 6.61 10.81
C SER A 96 -0.13 7.92 11.41
N PHE A 97 -1.29 8.34 10.94
CA PHE A 97 -1.91 9.61 11.34
C PHE A 97 -3.33 9.45 11.91
N PHE A 98 -3.79 8.23 12.20
CA PHE A 98 -5.04 8.04 12.95
C PHE A 98 -4.88 8.43 14.44
N TYR A 99 -5.98 8.85 15.07
CA TYR A 99 -5.95 9.55 16.36
C TYR A 99 -5.23 8.78 17.49
N MET A 100 -5.44 7.47 17.60
CA MET A 100 -4.76 6.68 18.64
C MET A 100 -3.22 6.70 18.49
N SER A 101 -2.69 6.82 17.26
CA SER A 101 -1.24 6.88 17.00
C SER A 101 -0.69 8.30 17.07
N ALA A 102 -1.47 9.29 16.62
CA ALA A 102 -1.00 10.66 16.38
C ALA A 102 -1.48 11.69 17.42
N GLY A 103 -2.55 11.40 18.16
CA GLY A 103 -3.17 12.34 19.10
C GLY A 103 -3.52 13.67 18.43
N GLN A 104 -3.08 14.79 19.01
CA GLN A 104 -3.28 16.12 18.43
C GLN A 104 -2.48 16.38 17.13
N HIS A 105 -1.55 15.48 16.75
CA HIS A 105 -0.66 15.65 15.59
C HIS A 105 -1.20 14.98 14.31
N VAL A 106 -2.50 14.64 14.24
CA VAL A 106 -3.11 14.02 13.04
C VAL A 106 -2.78 14.79 11.77
N ALA A 107 -3.05 16.11 11.75
CA ALA A 107 -2.85 16.93 10.56
C ALA A 107 -1.36 17.02 10.17
N GLU A 108 -0.48 17.22 11.16
CA GLU A 108 0.97 17.26 10.95
C GLU A 108 1.49 15.96 10.32
N ARG A 109 1.07 14.80 10.85
CA ARG A 109 1.49 13.50 10.33
C ARG A 109 0.85 13.16 9.00
N ALA A 110 -0.38 13.57 8.74
CA ALA A 110 -1.03 13.39 7.44
C ALA A 110 -0.27 14.13 6.34
N LYS A 111 0.19 15.35 6.62
CA LYS A 111 1.06 16.11 5.71
C LYS A 111 2.40 15.42 5.46
N GLN A 112 3.06 14.93 6.52
CA GLN A 112 4.31 14.17 6.40
C GLN A 112 4.11 12.89 5.58
N TRP A 113 3.00 12.19 5.80
CA TRP A 113 2.60 11.02 5.04
C TRP A 113 2.41 11.34 3.55
N ALA A 114 1.65 12.39 3.22
CA ALA A 114 1.39 12.77 1.83
C ALA A 114 2.69 13.15 1.08
N VAL A 115 3.61 13.86 1.74
CA VAL A 115 4.93 14.19 1.18
C VAL A 115 5.76 12.91 0.92
N GLN A 116 5.74 11.94 1.86
CA GLN A 116 6.41 10.66 1.65
C GLN A 116 5.80 9.88 0.47
N MET A 117 4.47 9.85 0.39
CA MET A 117 3.75 9.18 -0.69
C MET A 117 4.04 9.85 -2.05
N ASP A 118 4.05 11.19 -2.14
CA ASP A 118 4.38 11.90 -3.37
C ASP A 118 5.78 11.55 -3.87
N SER A 119 6.76 11.49 -2.96
CA SER A 119 8.12 11.07 -3.29
C SER A 119 8.14 9.66 -3.90
N ILE A 120 7.47 8.70 -3.25
CA ILE A 120 7.43 7.29 -3.70
C ILE A 120 6.66 7.14 -5.02
N ILE A 121 5.53 7.82 -5.18
CA ILE A 121 4.73 7.77 -6.41
C ILE A 121 5.54 8.29 -7.60
N ARG A 122 6.29 9.39 -7.42
CA ARG A 122 7.11 9.99 -8.48
C ARG A 122 8.22 9.08 -9.00
N GLU A 123 8.69 8.12 -8.21
CA GLU A 123 9.69 7.15 -8.65
C GLU A 123 9.17 6.27 -9.79
N HIS A 124 7.85 6.05 -9.86
CA HIS A 124 7.24 5.08 -10.78
C HIS A 124 6.24 5.70 -11.76
N SER A 125 5.68 6.88 -11.46
CA SER A 125 4.52 7.40 -12.17
C SER A 125 4.80 8.05 -13.52
N GLY A 126 6.07 8.33 -13.85
CA GLY A 126 6.45 9.02 -15.10
C GLY A 126 5.78 10.39 -15.26
N GLY A 127 5.32 11.00 -14.17
CA GLY A 127 4.59 12.29 -14.17
C GLY A 127 3.06 12.17 -14.21
N ASN A 128 2.50 10.97 -14.42
CA ASN A 128 1.06 10.76 -14.27
C ASN A 128 0.68 10.88 -12.78
N ARG A 129 -0.27 11.75 -12.46
CA ARG A 129 -0.72 12.01 -11.09
C ARG A 129 -2.06 11.36 -10.75
N ARG A 130 -2.64 10.59 -11.65
CA ARG A 130 -3.92 9.92 -11.43
C ARG A 130 -3.68 8.68 -10.57
N ILE A 131 -3.99 8.77 -9.28
CA ILE A 131 -3.80 7.72 -8.29
C ILE A 131 -5.14 7.27 -7.73
N ALA A 132 -5.39 5.97 -7.72
CA ALA A 132 -6.54 5.42 -7.01
C ALA A 132 -6.24 5.26 -5.52
N ILE A 133 -7.28 5.37 -4.69
CA ILE A 133 -7.21 5.12 -3.24
C ILE A 133 -8.45 4.30 -2.87
N ASP A 134 -8.28 3.18 -2.18
CA ASP A 134 -9.42 2.34 -1.79
C ASP A 134 -10.21 2.93 -0.61
N ARG A 135 -9.52 3.31 0.46
CA ARG A 135 -10.03 3.99 1.63
C ARG A 135 -8.90 4.78 2.29
N LEU A 136 -9.24 5.92 2.87
CA LEU A 136 -8.32 6.73 3.65
C LEU A 136 -9.12 7.69 4.50
N ALA A 137 -8.62 8.07 5.68
CA ALA A 137 -9.22 9.15 6.44
C ALA A 137 -9.22 10.46 5.62
N PRO A 138 -10.27 11.29 5.72
CA PRO A 138 -10.42 12.49 4.88
C PRO A 138 -9.23 13.44 4.90
N VAL A 139 -8.53 13.57 6.04
CA VAL A 139 -7.33 14.41 6.15
C VAL A 139 -6.22 13.94 5.20
N GLY A 140 -6.05 12.63 4.98
CA GLY A 140 -5.07 12.12 4.04
C GLY A 140 -5.45 12.43 2.58
N ILE A 141 -6.74 12.34 2.24
CA ILE A 141 -7.25 12.74 0.93
C ILE A 141 -6.95 14.22 0.66
N GLN A 142 -7.25 15.09 1.62
CA GLN A 142 -7.03 16.54 1.50
C GLN A 142 -5.54 16.88 1.30
N GLU A 143 -4.62 16.19 1.98
CA GLU A 143 -3.19 16.42 1.81
C GLU A 143 -2.68 15.92 0.44
N MET A 144 -3.28 14.86 -0.13
CA MET A 144 -2.98 14.42 -1.50
C MET A 144 -3.51 15.42 -2.54
N GLU A 145 -4.75 15.90 -2.39
CA GLU A 145 -5.33 16.94 -3.25
C GLU A 145 -4.48 18.22 -3.24
N ALA A 146 -3.98 18.63 -2.06
CA ALA A 146 -3.09 19.79 -1.92
C ALA A 146 -1.75 19.63 -2.67
N LEU A 147 -1.30 18.40 -2.90
CA LEU A 147 -0.12 18.08 -3.70
C LEU A 147 -0.43 17.93 -5.20
N GLY A 148 -1.71 17.95 -5.59
CA GLY A 148 -2.17 17.90 -6.98
C GLY A 148 -2.43 16.49 -7.52
N TYR A 149 -2.83 15.56 -6.64
CA TYR A 149 -3.36 14.24 -7.01
C TYR A 149 -4.86 14.27 -7.29
#